data_AF-A5BRV1-F1
#
_entry.id   AF-A5BRV1-F1
#
_cell.length_a   1.000
_cell.length_b   1.000
_cell.length_c   1.000
_cell.angle_alpha   90.00
_cell.angle_beta   90.00
_cell.angle_gamma   90.00
#
_symmetry.space_group_name_H-M   'P 1'
#
loop_
_entity.id
_entity.type
_entity.pdbx_description
1 polymer ?
#
loop_
_entity_poly.entity_id
_entity_poly.type
_entity_poly.pdbx_seq_one_letter_code
_entity_poly.pdbx_strand_id
1 'polypeptide(L)'
;MGGVGKTTLLKKINNHFLGTSTDFEIVIWAVVSKSPNSENIQEVIWNKLQIPHRIWETGSSNDEKAAEIFRVLSTKKFVLLLDDVWERLGLLEIGVPYPDAQNKSKIVFTTRSKDNSSRQHSPSSWYVNINKSQLV
;
A
#
# COMPACT_ATOMS: atom_id res chain seq x y z
N MET A 1 17.31 -5.86 12.15
CA MET A 1 16.96 -7.16 12.75
C MET A 1 15.72 -7.70 12.05
N GLY A 2 15.87 -8.80 11.32
CA GLY A 2 14.72 -9.58 10.85
C GLY A 2 14.08 -10.35 12.00
N GLY A 3 12.83 -10.81 11.86
CA GLY A 3 12.22 -11.76 12.80
C GLY A 3 11.43 -11.18 13.98
N VAL A 4 11.23 -9.85 14.08
CA VAL A 4 10.45 -9.23 15.17
C VAL A 4 8.92 -9.35 15.03
N GLY A 5 8.41 -10.05 14.01
CA GLY A 5 6.97 -10.28 13.83
C GLY A 5 6.17 -9.20 13.09
N LYS A 6 6.79 -8.16 12.51
CA LYS A 6 6.09 -7.11 11.73
C LYS A 6 5.21 -7.68 10.60
N THR A 7 5.78 -8.51 9.73
CA THR A 7 5.05 -9.20 8.66
C THR A 7 3.94 -10.07 9.23
N THR A 8 4.16 -10.72 10.37
CA THR A 8 3.13 -11.52 11.06
C THR A 8 1.97 -10.64 11.53
N LEU A 9 2.25 -9.44 12.07
CA LEU A 9 1.19 -8.51 12.46
C LEU A 9 0.44 -7.97 11.24
N LEU A 10 1.15 -7.59 10.17
CA LEU A 10 0.51 -7.15 8.93
C LEU A 10 -0.39 -8.27 8.37
N LYS A 11 0.05 -9.53 8.41
CA LYS A 11 -0.77 -10.71 8.03
C LYS A 11 -2.03 -10.84 8.88
N LYS A 12 -1.94 -10.61 10.20
CA LYS A 12 -3.12 -10.61 11.08
C LYS A 12 -4.12 -9.51 10.68
N ILE A 13 -3.62 -8.32 10.36
CA ILE A 13 -4.45 -7.20 9.85
C ILE A 13 -5.15 -7.60 8.54
N ASN A 14 -4.40 -8.17 7.59
CA ASN A 14 -4.98 -8.67 6.34
C ASN A 14 -6.08 -9.71 6.58
N ASN A 15 -5.83 -10.68 7.46
CA ASN A 15 -6.81 -11.72 7.78
C ASN A 15 -8.06 -11.17 8.48
N HIS A 16 -7.92 -10.13 9.31
CA HIS A 16 -9.05 -9.45 9.91
C HIS A 16 -9.96 -8.83 8.84
N PHE A 17 -9.38 -8.17 7.82
CA PHE A 17 -10.16 -7.62 6.71
C PHE A 17 -10.81 -8.70 5.84
N LEU A 18 -10.20 -9.88 5.70
CA LEU A 18 -10.80 -11.01 4.98
C LEU A 18 -11.95 -11.67 5.76
N GLY A 19 -11.87 -11.70 7.10
CA GLY A 19 -12.82 -12.39 7.96
C GLY A 19 -13.96 -11.54 8.51
N THR A 20 -13.96 -10.23 8.24
CA THR A 20 -14.92 -9.29 8.82
C THR A 20 -15.55 -8.44 7.72
N SER A 21 -16.85 -8.18 7.83
CA SER A 21 -17.48 -7.15 6.99
C SER A 21 -16.88 -5.79 7.35
N THR A 22 -16.23 -5.16 6.39
CA THR A 22 -15.68 -3.80 6.53
C THR A 22 -16.25 -2.91 5.44
N ASP A 23 -16.18 -1.60 5.64
CA ASP A 23 -16.63 -0.62 4.64
C ASP A 23 -15.57 -0.34 3.56
N PHE A 24 -14.45 -1.08 3.56
CA PHE A 24 -13.45 -1.03 2.49
C PHE A 24 -13.88 -1.95 1.35
N GLU A 25 -13.87 -1.40 0.13
CA GLU A 25 -14.18 -2.16 -1.09
C GLU A 25 -13.01 -3.05 -1.52
N ILE A 26 -11.79 -2.62 -1.21
CA ILE A 26 -10.59 -3.33 -1.65
C ILE A 26 -9.47 -3.31 -0.61
N VAL A 27 -8.82 -4.47 -0.47
CA VAL A 27 -7.64 -4.66 0.37
C VAL A 27 -6.53 -5.23 -0.48
N ILE A 28 -5.42 -4.51 -0.54
CA ILE A 28 -4.29 -4.79 -1.42
C ILE A 28 -3.08 -5.09 -0.55
N TRP A 29 -2.48 -6.26 -0.74
CA TRP A 29 -1.19 -6.60 -0.15
C TRP A 29 -0.10 -6.55 -1.21
N ALA A 30 0.92 -5.72 -1.01
CA ALA A 30 2.10 -5.68 -1.86
C ALA A 30 3.38 -5.84 -1.03
N VAL A 31 4.34 -6.60 -1.55
CA VAL A 31 5.67 -6.75 -0.95
C VAL A 31 6.61 -5.79 -1.65
N VAL A 32 7.30 -4.96 -0.87
CA VAL A 32 8.30 -4.00 -1.36
C VAL A 32 9.68 -4.64 -1.20
N SER A 33 10.32 -4.94 -2.33
CA SER A 33 11.68 -5.47 -2.35
C SER A 33 12.72 -4.43 -1.92
N LYS A 34 13.92 -4.89 -1.56
CA LYS A 34 15.11 -4.03 -1.28
C LYS A 34 15.38 -3.02 -2.38
N SER A 35 15.26 -3.46 -3.62
CA SER A 35 15.24 -2.64 -4.83
C SER A 35 13.77 -2.52 -5.24
N PRO A 36 13.03 -1.52 -4.76
CA PRO A 36 11.63 -1.35 -5.13
C PRO A 36 11.55 -1.10 -6.64
N ASN A 37 10.79 -1.95 -7.34
CA ASN A 37 10.41 -1.73 -8.72
C ASN A 37 8.96 -1.24 -8.71
N SER A 38 8.72 -0.01 -9.13
CA SER A 38 7.38 0.57 -9.23
C SER A 38 6.48 -0.29 -10.11
N GLU A 39 7.02 -0.86 -11.19
CA GLU A 39 6.28 -1.76 -12.09
C GLU A 39 5.74 -3.00 -11.37
N ASN A 40 6.56 -3.68 -10.55
CA ASN A 40 6.10 -4.86 -9.81
C ASN A 40 4.97 -4.53 -8.83
N ILE A 41 5.05 -3.37 -8.18
CA ILE A 41 4.00 -2.91 -7.24
C ILE A 41 2.74 -2.54 -8.01
N GLN A 42 2.91 -1.84 -9.13
CA GLN A 42 1.84 -1.47 -10.04
C GLN A 42 1.12 -2.72 -10.59
N GLU A 43 1.83 -3.79 -10.96
CA GLU A 43 1.24 -5.07 -11.38
C GLU A 43 0.40 -5.73 -10.27
N VAL A 44 0.88 -5.71 -9.02
CA VAL A 44 0.12 -6.23 -7.88
C VAL A 44 -1.18 -5.44 -7.70
N ILE A 45 -1.10 -4.11 -7.75
CA ILE A 45 -2.26 -3.23 -7.60
C ILE A 45 -3.24 -3.42 -8.77
N TRP A 46 -2.73 -3.45 -10.00
CA TRP A 46 -3.48 -3.68 -11.23
C TRP A 46 -4.30 -4.97 -11.16
N ASN A 47 -3.63 -6.08 -10.82
CA ASN A 47 -4.27 -7.38 -10.67
C ASN A 47 -5.39 -7.35 -9.62
N LYS A 48 -5.18 -6.62 -8.51
CA LYS A 48 -6.20 -6.49 -7.45
C LYS A 48 -7.38 -5.63 -7.87
N LEU A 49 -7.14 -4.55 -8.62
CA LEU A 49 -8.18 -3.66 -9.13
C LEU A 49 -8.95 -4.28 -10.31
N GLN A 50 -8.48 -5.40 -10.87
CA GLN A 50 -9.07 -6.04 -12.04
C GLN A 50 -9.21 -5.07 -13.22
N ILE A 51 -8.26 -4.13 -13.35
CA ILE A 51 -8.22 -3.21 -14.49
C ILE A 51 -8.05 -4.05 -15.77
N PRO A 52 -8.88 -3.85 -16.80
CA PRO A 52 -8.83 -4.66 -18.01
C PRO A 52 -7.45 -4.68 -18.68
N HIS A 53 -7.01 -5.86 -19.09
CA HIS A 53 -5.70 -6.07 -19.76
C HIS A 53 -5.46 -5.11 -20.93
N ARG A 54 -6.49 -4.88 -21.77
CA ARG A 54 -6.42 -3.94 -22.89
C ARG A 54 -6.01 -2.52 -22.49
N ILE A 55 -6.45 -2.07 -21.30
CA ILE A 55 -6.12 -0.74 -20.78
C ILE A 55 -4.68 -0.75 -20.26
N TRP A 56 -4.30 -1.84 -19.57
CA TRP A 56 -2.97 -2.03 -19.01
C TRP A 56 -1.87 -2.11 -20.07
N GLU A 57 -2.07 -2.87 -21.15
CA GLU A 57 -1.10 -3.00 -22.24
C GLU A 57 -0.95 -1.71 -23.05
N THR A 58 -2.03 -0.95 -23.21
CA THR A 58 -2.00 0.32 -23.94
C THR A 58 -1.23 1.39 -23.15
N GLY A 59 -1.33 1.37 -21.82
CA GLY A 59 -0.48 2.16 -20.91
C GLY A 59 0.92 1.57 -20.83
N SER A 60 1.69 1.69 -21.91
CA SER A 60 3.02 1.07 -22.03
C SER A 60 4.04 1.64 -21.04
N SER A 61 3.82 2.86 -20.54
CA SER A 61 4.70 3.51 -19.56
C SER A 61 4.22 3.31 -18.12
N ASN A 62 5.16 3.34 -17.17
CA ASN A 62 4.85 3.31 -15.73
C ASN A 62 3.97 4.49 -15.31
N ASP A 63 4.09 5.65 -15.95
CA ASP A 63 3.28 6.83 -15.63
C ASP A 63 1.81 6.64 -16.07
N GLU A 64 1.57 6.03 -17.24
CA GLU A 64 0.21 5.71 -17.71
C GLU A 64 -0.43 4.63 -16.82
N LYS A 65 0.33 3.61 -16.44
CA LYS A 65 -0.11 2.59 -15.47
C LYS A 65 -0.46 3.23 -14.13
N ALA A 66 0.37 4.14 -13.62
CA ALA A 66 0.10 4.89 -12.39
C ALA A 66 -1.18 5.73 -12.50
N ALA A 67 -1.38 6.42 -13.63
CA ALA A 67 -2.56 7.23 -13.86
C ALA A 67 -3.85 6.39 -13.84
N GLU A 68 -3.84 5.20 -14.44
CA GLU A 68 -5.01 4.32 -14.43
C GLU A 68 -5.28 3.74 -13.04
N ILE A 69 -4.24 3.32 -12.31
CA ILE A 69 -4.36 2.91 -10.91
C ILE A 69 -4.96 4.04 -10.07
N PHE A 70 -4.46 5.26 -10.23
CA PHE A 70 -4.92 6.44 -9.51
C PHE A 70 -6.39 6.74 -9.78
N ARG A 71 -6.78 6.68 -11.06
CA ARG A 71 -8.16 6.90 -11.49
C ARG A 71 -9.11 5.92 -10.80
N VAL A 72 -8.77 4.63 -10.74
CA VAL A 72 -9.62 3.61 -10.12
C VAL A 72 -9.61 3.76 -8.60
N LEU A 73 -8.44 3.86 -7.95
CA LEU A 73 -8.35 3.96 -6.50
C LEU A 73 -9.02 5.22 -5.94
N SER A 74 -9.04 6.31 -6.69
CA SER A 74 -9.73 7.56 -6.27
C SER A 74 -11.25 7.40 -6.15
N THR A 75 -11.82 6.36 -6.76
CA THR A 75 -13.26 6.05 -6.67
C THR A 75 -13.58 5.01 -5.61
N LYS A 76 -12.58 4.50 -4.88
CA LYS A 76 -12.73 3.37 -3.96
C LYS A 76 -12.23 3.68 -2.58
N LYS A 77 -12.94 3.14 -1.58
CA LYS A 77 -12.40 3.06 -0.23
C LYS A 77 -11.48 1.84 -0.11
N PHE A 78 -10.17 2.06 0.05
CA PHE A 78 -9.17 0.99 0.02
C PHE A 78 -8.29 0.89 1.27
N VAL A 79 -7.73 -0.29 1.49
CA VAL A 79 -6.59 -0.51 2.39
C VAL A 79 -5.42 -1.02 1.56
N LEU A 80 -4.27 -0.33 1.63
CA LEU A 80 -3.02 -0.78 1.05
C LEU A 80 -2.06 -1.23 2.16
N LEU A 81 -1.70 -2.50 2.14
CA LEU A 81 -0.78 -3.15 3.05
C LEU A 81 0.57 -3.36 2.33
N LEU A 82 1.57 -2.57 2.70
CA LEU A 82 2.92 -2.64 2.11
C LEU A 82 3.88 -3.36 3.06
N ASP A 83 4.30 -4.56 2.70
CA ASP A 83 5.28 -5.29 3.51
C ASP A 83 6.70 -4.98 3.06
N ASP A 84 7.58 -4.76 4.03
CA ASP A 84 9.03 -4.63 3.87
C ASP A 84 9.51 -3.39 3.13
N VAL A 85 8.95 -2.21 3.40
CA VAL A 85 9.37 -0.95 2.79
C VAL A 85 10.80 -0.56 3.23
N TRP A 86 11.74 -0.53 2.27
CA TRP A 86 13.16 -0.22 2.50
C TRP A 86 13.53 1.26 2.38
N GLU A 87 12.95 1.96 1.39
CA GLU A 87 13.21 3.38 1.08
C GLU A 87 11.91 4.18 0.94
N ARG A 88 12.00 5.49 0.64
CA ARG A 88 10.81 6.30 0.35
C ARG A 88 10.14 5.80 -0.93
N LEU A 89 9.03 5.09 -0.78
CA LEU A 89 8.13 4.73 -1.89
C LEU A 89 7.28 5.95 -2.28
N GLY A 90 7.39 6.40 -3.53
CA GLY A 90 6.52 7.43 -4.07
C GLY A 90 5.11 6.89 -4.32
N LEU A 91 4.15 7.18 -3.45
CA LEU A 91 2.77 6.68 -3.62
C LEU A 91 2.16 7.11 -4.95
N LEU A 92 2.34 8.37 -5.36
CA LEU A 92 1.85 8.85 -6.65
C LEU A 92 2.56 8.19 -7.84
N GLU A 93 3.83 7.83 -7.71
CA GLU A 93 4.60 7.13 -8.76
C GLU A 93 4.03 5.74 -9.04
N ILE A 94 3.45 5.08 -8.03
CA ILE A 94 2.74 3.80 -8.20
C ILE A 94 1.23 3.99 -8.38
N GLY A 95 0.76 5.22 -8.56
CA GLY A 95 -0.66 5.54 -8.78
C GLY A 95 -1.54 5.52 -7.54
N VAL A 96 -0.97 5.42 -6.33
CA VAL A 96 -1.76 5.37 -5.09
C VAL A 96 -2.10 6.80 -4.65
N PRO A 97 -3.39 7.20 -4.63
CA PRO A 97 -3.79 8.49 -4.11
C PRO A 97 -3.52 8.56 -2.61
N TYR A 98 -3.19 9.75 -2.12
CA TYR A 98 -3.05 9.98 -0.70
C TYR A 98 -4.42 9.86 -0.02
N PRO A 99 -4.54 9.09 1.08
CA PRO A 99 -5.78 9.04 1.83
C PRO A 99 -6.15 10.41 2.41
N ASP A 100 -7.44 10.70 2.43
CA ASP A 100 -7.99 11.92 2.99
C ASP A 100 -9.28 11.62 3.79
N ALA A 101 -9.87 12.67 4.36
CA ALA A 101 -11.09 12.55 5.16
C ALA A 101 -12.31 12.08 4.35
N GLN A 102 -12.31 12.24 3.02
CA GLN A 102 -13.42 11.88 2.15
C GLN A 102 -13.33 10.42 1.70
N ASN A 103 -12.16 9.97 1.22
CA ASN A 103 -11.98 8.60 0.74
C ASN A 103 -11.84 7.58 1.88
N LYS A 104 -11.45 8.02 3.09
CA LYS A 104 -11.25 7.20 4.30
C LYS A 104 -10.34 5.99 4.10
N SER A 105 -9.53 6.00 3.04
CA SER A 105 -8.60 4.93 2.70
C SER A 105 -7.48 4.83 3.73
N LYS A 106 -6.79 3.70 3.79
CA LYS A 106 -5.71 3.47 4.76
C LYS A 106 -4.48 2.91 4.07
N ILE A 107 -3.32 3.35 4.53
CA ILE A 107 -2.03 2.79 4.11
C ILE A 107 -1.32 2.28 5.36
N VAL A 108 -1.06 0.98 5.41
CA VAL A 108 -0.34 0.32 6.49
C VAL A 108 0.93 -0.25 5.91
N PHE A 109 2.06 -0.01 6.55
CA PHE A 109 3.32 -0.54 6.06
C PHE A 109 4.22 -1.04 7.17
N THR A 110 5.06 -2.01 6.83
CA THR A 110 6.17 -2.45 7.67
C THR A 110 7.48 -1.91 7.09
N THR A 111 8.41 -1.49 7.92
CA THR A 111 9.76 -1.08 7.49
C THR A 111 10.84 -1.80 8.28
N ARG A 112 11.99 -2.06 7.65
CA ARG A 112 13.19 -2.56 8.33
C ARG A 112 14.12 -1.44 8.79
N SER A 113 13.90 -0.21 8.35
CA SER A 113 14.69 0.93 8.81
C SER A 113 14.50 1.13 10.31
N LYS A 114 15.60 1.38 11.02
CA LYS A 114 15.57 1.84 12.42
C LYS A 114 15.17 3.31 12.52
N ASP A 115 15.04 3.98 11.38
CA ASP A 115 14.80 5.41 11.37
C ASP A 115 13.44 5.71 12.01
N ASN A 116 13.43 6.73 12.86
CA ASN A 116 12.29 7.17 13.65
C ASN A 116 11.32 7.95 12.74
N SER A 117 10.93 7.37 11.61
CA SER A 117 10.00 7.94 10.63
C SER A 117 8.55 7.88 11.12
N SER A 118 8.34 8.14 12.42
CA SER A 118 7.07 8.61 12.98
C SER A 118 6.68 10.00 12.47
N ARG A 119 7.49 10.60 11.58
CA ARG A 119 7.33 11.97 11.06
C ARG A 119 7.30 12.06 9.54
N GLN A 120 6.68 11.10 8.85
CA GLN A 120 6.07 11.47 7.58
C GLN A 120 4.92 12.41 7.97
N HIS A 121 5.02 13.70 7.63
CA HIS A 121 4.04 14.74 7.97
C HIS A 121 2.73 14.44 7.23
N SER A 122 1.99 13.47 7.75
CA SER A 122 0.70 13.07 7.26
C SER A 122 -0.25 13.06 8.45
N PRO A 123 -1.52 13.47 8.29
CA PRO A 123 -2.50 13.41 9.37
C PRO A 123 -2.50 11.99 9.91
N SER A 124 -2.07 11.85 11.17
CA SER A 124 -1.62 10.62 11.80
C SER A 124 -2.67 9.49 11.87
N SER A 125 -3.90 9.73 11.43
CA SER A 125 -4.98 8.74 11.43
C SER A 125 -5.00 7.84 10.19
N TRP A 126 -4.32 8.18 9.09
CA TRP A 126 -4.43 7.45 7.81
C TRP A 126 -3.29 6.49 7.51
N TYR A 127 -2.13 6.73 8.14
CA TYR A 127 -0.92 5.95 7.97
C TYR A 127 -0.62 5.18 9.24
N VAL A 128 -0.38 3.88 9.10
CA VAL A 128 0.04 3.04 10.21
C VAL A 128 1.38 2.40 9.87
N ASN A 129 2.43 2.84 10.54
CA ASN A 129 3.76 2.22 10.45
C ASN A 129 3.91 1.20 11.57
N ILE A 130 4.06 -0.07 11.20
CA ILE A 130 4.34 -1.15 12.14
C ILE A 130 5.86 -1.25 12.31
N ASN A 131 6.37 -0.65 13.38
CA ASN A 131 7.79 -0.69 13.75
C ASN A 131 8.03 -1.50 15.03
N LYS A 132 9.31 -1.64 15.44
CA LYS A 132 9.68 -2.45 16.62
C LYS A 132 9.03 -1.95 17.91
N SER A 133 8.86 -0.65 18.13
CA SER A 133 8.29 -0.11 19.38
C SER A 133 6.79 -0.30 19.52
N GLN A 134 6.10 -0.74 18.46
CA GLN A 134 4.68 -1.10 18.48
C GLN A 134 4.45 -2.59 18.74
N LEU A 135 5.51 -3.39 18.86
CA LEU A 135 5.46 -4.85 18.99
C LEU A 135 5.99 -5.37 20.34
N VAL A 136 6.48 -4.48 21.21
CA VAL A 136 6.94 -4.76 22.58
C VAL A 136 6.30 -3.81 23.57
#